data_AF-A0A5N5TPM3-F1
#
_entry.id   AF-A0A5N5TPM3-F1
#
_cell.length_a   1.000
_cell.length_b   1.000
_cell.length_c   1.000
_cell.angle_alpha   90.00
_cell.angle_beta   90.00
_cell.angle_gamma   90.00
#
_symmetry.space_group_name_H-M   'P 1'
#
loop_
_entity.id
_entity.type
_entity.pdbx_description
1 polymer ?
#
loop_
_entity_poly.entity_id
_entity_poly.type
_entity_poly.pdbx_seq_one_letter_code
_entity_poly.pdbx_strand_id
1 'polypeptide(L)'
;MSQTDPNRGHIASTIIFVSGLVTILQSTFGVRLPIIQGGSHAFLGPIIAIISLMPCPSNKEIELMTEDQQEEIWQLRMRQVQGAISVGAILQILIGGSGIVGVLLKWITPLTIVPTVTLIGLSLLKITATKAASNWWISSLTVFLLMLFSQYLRKVPLPWFSCSRSGVTFSKVYVFQLFPVLLALVISWFVCFLLTIYDVLDKDNHARTDLRLSMISEASWFRVPYPGQFGAPTPTLAGVISITAGIVATVIESIGDYYACARLAEAPIPPNHAMNRGIFMEGVGTALAGLFGSGSGTTSFSQNVAAVGITK
;
A
#
# COMPACT_ATOMS: atom_id res chain seq x y z
N MET A 1 6.11 -2.41 -19.74
CA MET A 1 4.86 -3.00 -19.26
C MET A 1 3.69 -2.24 -19.84
N SER A 2 2.88 -2.91 -20.66
CA SER A 2 1.67 -2.31 -21.24
C SER A 2 0.65 -1.95 -20.14
N GLN A 3 -0.30 -1.06 -20.43
CA GLN A 3 -1.38 -0.74 -19.48
C GLN A 3 -2.30 -1.93 -19.22
N THR A 4 -2.40 -2.87 -20.16
CA THR A 4 -3.23 -4.07 -20.13
C THR A 4 -2.47 -5.35 -19.74
N ASP A 5 -1.23 -5.22 -19.28
CA ASP A 5 -0.39 -6.37 -18.96
C ASP A 5 -0.89 -7.11 -17.69
N PRO A 6 -1.21 -8.42 -17.77
CA PRO A 6 -1.72 -9.20 -16.64
C PRO A 6 -0.76 -9.22 -15.44
N ASN A 7 0.54 -9.04 -15.67
CA ASN A 7 1.55 -8.98 -14.61
C ASN A 7 1.30 -7.83 -13.62
N ARG A 8 0.53 -6.79 -14.00
CA ARG A 8 0.14 -5.71 -13.07
C ARG A 8 -0.77 -6.24 -11.96
N GLY A 9 -1.70 -7.11 -12.33
CA GLY A 9 -2.57 -7.81 -11.38
C GLY A 9 -1.76 -8.73 -10.48
N HIS A 10 -0.72 -9.38 -11.01
CA HIS A 10 0.15 -10.26 -10.24
C HIS A 10 0.97 -9.53 -9.17
N ILE A 11 1.50 -8.35 -9.48
CA ILE A 11 2.20 -7.51 -8.49
C ILE A 11 1.22 -7.08 -7.38
N ALA A 12 0.02 -6.62 -7.76
CA ALA A 12 -1.02 -6.20 -6.81
C ALA A 12 -1.48 -7.36 -5.90
N SER A 13 -1.70 -8.56 -6.45
CA SER A 13 -2.06 -9.74 -5.65
C SER A 13 -0.91 -10.16 -4.72
N THR A 14 0.34 -10.00 -5.17
CA THR A 14 1.53 -10.36 -4.38
C THR A 14 1.67 -9.47 -3.15
N ILE A 15 1.53 -8.15 -3.30
CA ILE A 15 1.62 -7.26 -2.13
C ILE A 15 0.49 -7.53 -1.15
N ILE A 16 -0.74 -7.78 -1.60
CA ILE A 16 -1.87 -8.11 -0.70
C ILE A 16 -1.61 -9.43 0.04
N PHE A 17 -1.14 -10.47 -0.68
CA PHE A 17 -0.82 -11.77 -0.08
C PHE A 17 0.28 -11.65 0.97
N VAL A 18 1.39 -10.99 0.63
CA VAL A 18 2.50 -10.77 1.56
C VAL A 18 2.04 -9.93 2.75
N SER A 19 1.29 -8.85 2.53
CA SER A 19 0.71 -8.00 3.59
C SER A 19 -0.11 -8.81 4.61
N GLY A 20 -0.91 -9.76 4.14
CA GLY A 20 -1.65 -10.68 5.02
C GLY A 20 -0.73 -11.56 5.86
N LEU A 21 0.31 -12.14 5.25
CA LEU A 21 1.30 -12.95 5.94
C LEU A 21 2.09 -12.13 6.98
N VAL A 22 2.54 -10.92 6.63
CA VAL A 22 3.23 -10.03 7.56
C VAL A 22 2.31 -9.59 8.69
N THR A 23 1.03 -9.34 8.42
CA THR A 23 0.05 -8.99 9.46
C THR A 23 -0.10 -10.12 10.48
N ILE A 24 -0.14 -11.38 10.04
CA ILE A 24 -0.15 -12.54 10.95
C ILE A 24 1.12 -12.57 11.79
N LEU A 25 2.29 -12.39 11.21
CA LEU A 25 3.56 -12.34 11.95
C LEU A 25 3.61 -11.18 12.95
N GLN A 26 3.11 -10.00 12.56
CA GLN A 26 3.13 -8.80 13.39
C GLN A 26 2.20 -8.90 14.60
N SER A 27 1.00 -9.47 14.40
CA SER A 27 0.01 -9.68 15.44
C SER A 27 0.39 -10.83 16.40
N THR A 28 1.13 -11.83 15.94
CA THR A 28 1.55 -12.99 16.76
C THR A 28 2.89 -12.77 17.47
N PHE A 29 3.94 -12.41 16.73
CA PHE A 29 5.31 -12.31 17.22
C PHE A 29 5.85 -10.87 17.29
N GLY A 30 5.27 -9.94 16.55
CA GLY A 30 5.66 -8.53 16.54
C GLY A 30 5.18 -7.77 17.78
N VAL A 31 4.57 -6.61 17.55
CA VAL A 31 4.09 -5.72 18.62
C VAL A 31 2.81 -6.23 19.30
N ARG A 32 2.08 -7.18 18.68
CA ARG A 32 0.83 -7.77 19.20
C ARG A 32 -0.31 -6.77 19.44
N LEU A 33 -0.33 -5.69 18.65
CA LEU A 33 -1.44 -4.75 18.57
C LEU A 33 -2.32 -5.09 17.37
N PRO A 34 -3.61 -4.69 17.37
CA PRO A 34 -4.50 -4.88 16.23
C PRO A 34 -4.12 -3.90 15.09
N ILE A 35 -2.99 -4.17 14.45
CA ILE A 35 -2.40 -3.34 13.38
C ILE A 35 -2.19 -4.20 12.16
N ILE A 36 -2.76 -3.74 11.05
CA ILE A 36 -2.54 -4.35 9.74
C ILE A 36 -1.24 -3.82 9.14
N GLN A 37 -0.49 -4.72 8.50
CA GLN A 37 0.70 -4.39 7.73
C GLN A 37 0.35 -4.32 6.25
N GLY A 38 1.01 -3.45 5.49
CA GLY A 38 0.96 -3.48 4.04
C GLY A 38 1.94 -2.57 3.34
N GLY A 39 1.80 -2.44 2.03
CA GLY A 39 2.76 -1.70 1.19
C GLY A 39 2.91 -0.23 1.62
N SER A 40 4.14 0.19 1.91
CA SER A 40 4.42 1.57 2.31
C SER A 40 4.61 2.50 1.12
N HIS A 41 4.07 3.71 1.24
CA HIS A 41 4.31 4.80 0.31
C HIS A 41 5.68 5.45 0.53
N ALA A 42 6.33 5.25 1.68
CA ALA A 42 7.66 5.78 1.95
C ALA A 42 8.73 5.22 0.99
N PHE A 43 8.49 4.02 0.43
CA PHE A 43 9.38 3.42 -0.56
C PHE A 43 9.20 4.00 -1.97
N LEU A 44 8.12 4.74 -2.25
CA LEU A 44 7.85 5.22 -3.60
C LEU A 44 8.96 6.16 -4.11
N GLY A 45 9.40 7.11 -3.29
CA GLY A 45 10.51 8.02 -3.63
C GLY A 45 11.80 7.26 -3.97
N PRO A 46 12.30 6.39 -3.07
CA PRO A 46 13.41 5.49 -3.33
C PRO A 46 13.27 4.64 -4.60
N ILE A 47 12.10 4.04 -4.82
CA ILE A 47 11.83 3.19 -5.99
C ILE A 47 11.90 4.01 -7.28
N ILE A 48 11.30 5.21 -7.30
CA ILE A 48 11.38 6.12 -8.45
C ILE A 48 12.84 6.49 -8.73
N ALA A 49 13.63 6.75 -7.69
CA ALA A 49 15.05 7.04 -7.84
C ALA A 49 15.80 5.85 -8.47
N ILE A 50 15.56 4.61 -8.01
CA ILE A 50 16.14 3.39 -8.59
C ILE A 50 15.76 3.24 -10.07
N ILE A 51 14.48 3.41 -10.39
CA ILE A 51 13.98 3.27 -11.77
C ILE A 51 14.58 4.34 -12.67
N SER A 52 14.81 5.56 -12.16
CA SER A 52 15.39 6.66 -12.94
C SER A 52 16.85 6.42 -13.36
N LEU A 53 17.58 5.54 -12.66
CA LEU A 53 18.93 5.12 -13.05
C LEU A 53 18.93 4.22 -14.31
N MET A 54 17.76 3.68 -14.69
CA MET A 54 17.58 2.85 -15.89
C MET A 54 16.47 3.44 -16.76
N PRO A 55 16.76 4.49 -17.54
CA PRO A 55 15.77 5.11 -18.41
C PRO A 55 15.10 4.07 -19.32
N CYS A 56 13.79 4.22 -19.53
CA CYS A 56 13.08 3.35 -20.46
C CYS A 56 13.56 3.66 -21.89
N PRO A 57 13.75 2.62 -22.73
CA PRO A 57 13.97 2.84 -24.15
C PRO A 57 12.78 3.61 -24.75
N SER A 58 13.04 4.33 -25.83
CA SER A 58 12.03 5.13 -26.53
C SER A 58 10.93 4.24 -27.13
N ASN A 59 9.72 4.78 -27.32
CA ASN A 59 8.59 3.99 -27.85
C ASN A 59 8.92 3.33 -29.21
N LYS A 60 9.72 4.00 -30.05
CA LYS A 60 10.17 3.48 -31.34
C LYS A 60 11.10 2.27 -31.20
N GLU A 61 11.96 2.27 -30.18
CA GLU A 61 12.83 1.12 -29.90
C GLU A 61 12.02 -0.05 -29.35
N ILE A 62 11.01 0.22 -28.53
CA ILE A 62 10.12 -0.81 -27.97
C ILE A 62 9.32 -1.51 -29.08
N GLU A 63 8.80 -0.76 -30.07
CA GLU A 63 8.06 -1.32 -31.22
C GLU A 63 8.91 -2.23 -32.11
N LEU A 64 10.23 -2.08 -32.09
CA LEU A 64 11.18 -2.91 -32.85
C LEU A 64 11.63 -4.17 -32.10
N MET A 65 11.25 -4.32 -30.83
CA MET A 65 11.67 -5.42 -29.95
C MET A 65 10.66 -6.57 -29.95
N THR A 66 11.16 -7.80 -29.79
CA THR A 66 10.33 -8.99 -29.58
C THR A 66 9.60 -8.92 -28.22
N GLU A 67 8.45 -9.57 -28.09
CA GLU A 67 7.66 -9.62 -26.84
C GLU A 67 8.51 -10.02 -25.61
N ASP A 68 9.38 -11.02 -25.75
CA ASP A 68 10.29 -11.46 -24.68
C ASP A 68 11.23 -10.34 -24.20
N GLN A 69 11.74 -9.53 -25.14
CA GLN A 69 12.64 -8.42 -24.82
C GLN A 69 11.86 -7.28 -24.15
N GLN A 70 10.61 -7.05 -24.54
CA GLN A 70 9.73 -6.08 -23.89
C GLN A 70 9.39 -6.49 -22.45
N GLU A 71 9.25 -7.79 -22.19
CA GLU A 71 9.02 -8.31 -20.86
C GLU A 71 10.27 -8.17 -19.98
N GLU A 72 11.44 -8.51 -20.51
CA GLU A 72 12.70 -8.42 -19.79
C GLU A 72 13.01 -7.00 -19.30
N ILE A 73 12.66 -5.97 -20.07
CA ILE A 73 12.83 -4.56 -19.71
C ILE A 73 12.23 -4.24 -18.33
N TRP A 74 10.98 -4.62 -18.07
CA TRP A 74 10.35 -4.28 -16.79
C TRP A 74 10.76 -5.26 -15.69
N GLN A 75 10.97 -6.54 -16.03
CA GLN A 75 11.44 -7.55 -15.06
C GLN A 75 12.82 -7.18 -14.51
N LEU A 76 13.73 -6.65 -15.32
CA LEU A 76 15.06 -6.22 -14.87
C LEU A 76 14.97 -5.11 -13.82
N ARG A 77 14.07 -4.14 -14.00
CA ARG A 77 13.83 -3.08 -13.01
C ARG A 77 13.23 -3.64 -11.73
N MET A 78 12.31 -4.59 -11.88
CA MET A 78 11.71 -5.29 -10.76
C MET A 78 12.75 -6.07 -9.96
N ARG A 79 13.69 -6.76 -10.63
CA ARG A 79 14.82 -7.48 -10.01
C ARG A 79 15.75 -6.58 -9.20
N GLN A 80 15.95 -5.35 -9.64
CA GLN A 80 16.73 -4.37 -8.88
C GLN A 80 15.97 -3.84 -7.66
N VAL A 81 14.70 -3.47 -7.83
CA VAL A 81 13.86 -2.98 -6.73
C VAL A 81 13.71 -4.06 -5.66
N GLN A 82 13.38 -5.28 -6.04
CA GLN A 82 13.22 -6.41 -5.12
C GLN A 82 14.55 -6.74 -4.39
N GLY A 83 15.69 -6.64 -5.09
CA GLY A 83 17.01 -6.85 -4.48
C GLY A 83 17.37 -5.74 -3.49
N ALA A 84 17.13 -4.48 -3.85
CA ALA A 84 17.35 -3.35 -2.97
C ALA A 84 16.47 -3.41 -1.72
N ILE A 85 15.19 -3.79 -1.86
CA ILE A 85 14.26 -4.00 -0.74
C ILE A 85 14.74 -5.14 0.16
N SER A 86 15.09 -6.30 -0.42
CA SER A 86 15.52 -7.48 0.34
C SER A 86 16.78 -7.21 1.16
N VAL A 87 17.79 -6.57 0.55
CA VAL A 87 19.05 -6.23 1.24
C VAL A 87 18.85 -5.08 2.22
N GLY A 88 18.08 -4.06 1.85
CA GLY A 88 17.74 -2.96 2.75
C GLY A 88 17.00 -3.44 4.00
N ALA A 89 16.09 -4.41 3.86
CA ALA A 89 15.34 -5.00 4.97
C ALA A 89 16.24 -5.61 6.05
N ILE A 90 17.43 -6.11 5.70
CA ILE A 90 18.41 -6.63 6.67
C ILE A 90 18.75 -5.54 7.69
N LEU A 91 18.90 -4.28 7.25
CA LEU A 91 19.14 -3.18 8.16
C LEU A 91 17.95 -2.97 9.12
N GLN A 92 16.71 -3.04 8.63
CA GLN A 92 15.52 -2.92 9.47
C GLN A 92 15.45 -4.03 10.52
N ILE A 93 15.76 -5.27 10.12
CA ILE A 93 15.85 -6.43 11.00
C ILE A 93 16.94 -6.21 12.06
N LEU A 94 18.12 -5.71 11.67
CA LEU A 94 19.21 -5.40 12.59
C LEU A 94 18.82 -4.28 13.57
N ILE A 95 18.15 -3.23 13.11
CA ILE A 95 17.66 -2.12 13.95
C ILE A 95 16.65 -2.62 14.98
N GLY A 96 15.69 -3.46 14.57
CA GLY A 96 14.70 -4.06 15.47
C GLY A 96 15.33 -5.07 16.45
N GLY A 97 16.24 -5.92 15.95
CA GLY A 97 16.86 -7.01 16.73
C GLY A 97 17.93 -6.55 17.72
N SER A 98 18.68 -5.49 17.39
CA SER A 98 19.69 -4.90 18.27
C SER A 98 19.10 -4.12 19.46
N GLY A 99 17.81 -3.81 19.40
CA GLY A 99 17.12 -3.04 20.42
C GLY A 99 17.39 -1.53 20.38
N ILE A 100 18.05 -1.05 19.32
CA ILE A 100 18.33 0.38 19.08
C ILE A 100 17.04 1.21 19.04
N VAL A 101 15.92 0.64 18.59
CA VAL A 101 14.63 1.35 18.55
C VAL A 101 14.25 1.87 19.94
N GLY A 102 14.44 1.09 21.01
CA GLY A 102 14.20 1.54 22.38
C GLY A 102 15.02 2.77 22.81
N VAL A 103 16.21 2.97 22.24
CA VAL A 103 17.01 4.19 22.44
C VAL A 103 16.48 5.32 21.57
N LEU A 104 16.18 5.04 20.31
CA LEU A 104 15.62 6.00 19.35
C LEU A 104 14.28 6.58 19.81
N LEU A 105 13.48 5.81 20.55
CA LEU A 105 12.23 6.27 21.15
C LEU A 105 12.38 7.53 22.02
N LYS A 106 13.58 7.81 22.55
CA LYS A 106 13.83 9.06 23.31
C LYS A 106 13.84 10.30 22.43
N TRP A 107 14.18 10.16 21.14
CA TRP A 107 14.25 11.26 20.18
C TRP A 107 13.05 11.29 19.24
N ILE A 108 12.35 10.16 19.08
CA ILE A 108 11.15 10.08 18.25
C ILE A 108 9.96 10.62 19.05
N THR A 109 9.58 11.86 18.73
CA THR A 109 8.44 12.56 19.32
C THR A 109 7.44 12.92 18.24
N PRO A 110 6.21 13.35 18.57
CA PRO A 110 5.27 13.86 17.57
C PRO A 110 5.87 14.96 16.66
N LEU A 111 6.86 15.72 17.17
CA LEU A 111 7.58 16.74 16.41
C LEU A 111 8.43 16.18 15.27
N THR A 112 8.88 14.92 15.34
CA THR A 112 9.62 14.26 14.25
C THR A 112 8.71 13.40 13.38
N ILE A 113 7.66 12.80 13.95
CA ILE A 113 6.70 11.96 13.22
C ILE A 113 5.87 12.80 12.24
N VAL A 114 5.28 13.91 12.69
CA VAL A 114 4.35 14.71 11.86
C VAL A 114 5.01 15.24 10.59
N PRO A 115 6.22 15.86 10.61
CA PRO A 115 6.88 16.29 9.38
C PRO A 115 7.22 15.13 8.45
N THR A 116 7.65 13.99 8.99
CA THR A 116 8.02 12.81 8.19
C THR A 116 6.80 12.27 7.43
N VAL A 117 5.68 12.05 8.11
CA VAL A 117 4.43 11.58 7.49
C VAL A 117 3.89 12.61 6.49
N THR A 118 4.01 13.91 6.81
CA THR A 118 3.60 14.99 5.90
C THR A 118 4.43 14.97 4.61
N LEU A 119 5.75 14.77 4.69
CA LEU A 119 6.63 14.68 3.52
C LEU A 119 6.33 13.45 2.66
N ILE A 120 6.03 12.30 3.28
CA ILE A 120 5.58 11.10 2.56
C ILE A 120 4.31 11.44 1.77
N GLY A 121 3.32 12.07 2.40
CA GLY A 121 2.09 12.52 1.75
C GLY A 121 2.31 13.53 0.61
N LEU A 122 3.15 14.56 0.84
CA LEU A 122 3.48 15.57 -0.16
C LEU A 122 4.18 14.98 -1.40
N SER A 123 5.02 13.96 -1.21
CA SER A 123 5.70 13.28 -2.32
C SER A 123 4.74 12.60 -3.31
N LEU A 124 3.54 12.22 -2.85
CA LEU A 124 2.49 11.58 -3.66
C LEU A 124 1.65 12.57 -4.44
N LEU A 125 1.68 13.86 -4.11
CA LEU A 125 0.81 14.87 -4.73
C LEU A 125 1.03 14.96 -6.23
N LYS A 126 2.28 14.95 -6.70
CA LYS A 126 2.59 15.06 -8.14
C LYS A 126 2.01 13.90 -8.94
N ILE A 127 2.13 12.67 -8.42
CA ILE A 127 1.64 11.47 -9.10
C ILE A 127 0.11 11.43 -9.07
N THR A 128 -0.48 11.78 -7.93
CA THR A 128 -1.93 11.84 -7.78
C THR A 128 -2.54 12.93 -8.67
N ALA A 129 -1.94 14.12 -8.72
CA ALA A 129 -2.41 15.22 -9.55
C ALA A 129 -2.31 14.90 -11.04
N THR A 130 -1.22 14.28 -11.50
CA THR A 130 -1.07 13.88 -12.91
C THR A 130 -2.07 12.79 -13.31
N LYS A 131 -2.38 11.84 -12.41
CA LYS A 131 -3.42 10.83 -12.65
C LYS A 131 -4.83 11.42 -12.60
N ALA A 132 -5.11 12.31 -11.65
CA ALA A 132 -6.39 12.98 -11.51
C ALA A 132 -6.68 13.92 -12.71
N ALA A 133 -5.65 14.59 -13.22
CA ALA A 133 -5.77 15.49 -14.38
C ALA A 133 -6.19 14.76 -15.66
N SER A 134 -5.87 13.45 -15.79
CA SER A 134 -6.30 12.64 -16.94
C SER A 134 -7.81 12.62 -17.11
N ASN A 135 -8.57 12.66 -16.01
CA ASN A 135 -10.03 12.73 -16.00
C ASN A 135 -10.47 13.59 -14.81
N TRP A 136 -10.34 14.90 -14.99
CA TRP A 136 -10.53 15.87 -13.91
C TRP A 136 -11.94 15.83 -13.32
N TRP A 137 -12.96 15.60 -14.15
CA TRP A 137 -14.36 15.64 -13.70
C TRP A 137 -14.72 14.42 -12.83
N ILE A 138 -14.27 13.21 -13.18
CA ILE A 138 -14.44 11.99 -12.35
C ILE A 138 -13.65 12.10 -11.06
N SER A 139 -12.45 12.65 -11.15
CA SER A 139 -11.60 12.89 -9.99
C SER A 139 -12.28 13.87 -9.03
N SER A 140 -12.87 14.95 -9.55
CA SER A 140 -13.65 15.92 -8.79
C SER A 140 -14.87 15.28 -8.13
N LEU A 141 -15.62 14.45 -8.86
CA LEU A 141 -16.74 13.68 -8.31
C LEU A 141 -16.30 12.78 -7.15
N THR A 142 -15.19 12.06 -7.32
CA THR A 142 -14.64 11.16 -6.29
C THR A 142 -14.24 11.93 -5.03
N VAL A 143 -13.57 13.08 -5.20
CA VAL A 143 -13.19 13.97 -4.09
C VAL A 143 -14.42 14.56 -3.40
N PHE A 144 -15.44 14.97 -4.16
CA PHE A 144 -16.69 15.45 -3.62
C PHE A 144 -17.41 14.39 -2.78
N LEU A 145 -17.54 13.16 -3.30
CA LEU A 145 -18.14 12.02 -2.58
C LEU A 145 -17.35 11.71 -1.30
N LEU A 146 -16.02 11.72 -1.38
CA LEU A 146 -15.17 11.52 -0.22
C LEU A 146 -15.40 12.59 0.86
N MET A 147 -15.45 13.88 0.47
CA MET A 147 -15.75 14.97 1.40
C MET A 147 -17.16 14.83 2.00
N LEU A 148 -18.15 14.51 1.17
CA LEU A 148 -19.53 14.29 1.61
C LEU A 148 -19.61 13.17 2.66
N PHE A 149 -18.96 12.04 2.42
CA PHE A 149 -18.99 10.88 3.34
C PHE A 149 -18.16 11.11 4.60
N SER A 150 -16.94 11.65 4.47
CA SER A 150 -16.02 11.82 5.60
C SER A 150 -16.38 12.99 6.52
N GLN A 151 -16.94 14.07 5.99
CA GLN A 151 -17.23 15.30 6.76
C GLN A 151 -18.71 15.45 7.10
N TYR A 152 -19.62 15.25 6.15
CA TYR A 152 -21.05 15.57 6.33
C TYR A 152 -21.88 14.37 6.79
N LEU A 153 -21.79 13.23 6.09
CA LEU A 153 -22.59 12.03 6.39
C LEU A 153 -21.96 11.13 7.47
N ARG A 154 -20.83 11.55 8.06
CA ARG A 154 -20.06 10.79 9.06
C ARG A 154 -20.92 10.23 10.20
N LYS A 155 -21.87 11.02 10.70
CA LYS A 155 -22.71 10.66 11.87
C LYS A 155 -24.08 10.10 11.49
N VAL A 156 -24.32 9.79 10.21
CA VAL A 156 -25.61 9.23 9.77
C VAL A 156 -25.62 7.73 10.06
N PRO A 157 -26.52 7.25 10.95
CA PRO A 157 -26.64 5.83 11.22
C PRO A 157 -27.40 5.16 10.08
N LEU A 158 -26.80 4.14 9.45
CA LEU A 158 -27.51 3.27 8.53
C LEU A 158 -28.00 2.02 9.26
N PRO A 159 -29.23 1.56 8.99
CA PRO A 159 -29.71 0.28 9.52
C PRO A 159 -28.90 -0.85 8.86
N TRP A 160 -28.19 -1.62 9.67
CA TRP A 160 -27.47 -2.81 9.22
C TRP A 160 -28.08 -4.06 9.84
N PHE A 161 -28.13 -5.14 9.07
CA PHE A 161 -28.61 -6.44 9.54
C PHE A 161 -27.54 -7.09 10.42
N SER A 162 -27.81 -7.20 11.72
CA SER A 162 -26.98 -7.99 12.63
C SER A 162 -27.70 -9.30 12.92
N CYS A 163 -27.15 -10.41 12.42
CA CYS A 163 -27.60 -11.75 12.80
C CYS A 163 -26.92 -12.14 14.11
N SER A 164 -27.68 -12.14 15.20
CA SER A 164 -27.26 -12.75 16.47
C SER A 164 -27.84 -14.16 16.60
N ARG A 165 -27.30 -14.98 17.51
CA ARG A 165 -27.82 -16.33 17.83
C ARG A 165 -29.29 -16.31 18.29
N SER A 166 -29.85 -15.15 18.62
CA SER A 166 -31.24 -14.95 19.08
C SER A 166 -32.18 -14.31 18.05
N GLY A 167 -31.74 -14.08 16.80
CA GLY A 167 -32.57 -13.50 15.73
C GLY A 167 -31.88 -12.38 14.94
N VAL A 168 -32.59 -11.83 13.95
CA VAL A 168 -32.14 -10.68 13.15
C VAL A 168 -32.52 -9.40 13.89
N THR A 169 -31.54 -8.66 14.41
CA THR A 169 -31.75 -7.35 15.02
C THR A 169 -31.20 -6.24 14.12
N PHE A 170 -31.95 -5.13 14.01
CA PHE A 170 -31.47 -3.93 13.34
C PHE A 170 -30.50 -3.18 14.24
N SER A 171 -29.22 -3.23 13.90
CA SER A 171 -28.17 -2.47 14.59
C SER A 171 -27.83 -1.22 13.77
N LYS A 172 -27.61 -0.09 14.44
CA LYS A 172 -27.17 1.16 13.79
C LYS A 172 -25.66 1.07 13.53
N VAL A 173 -25.24 1.20 12.27
CA VAL A 173 -23.81 1.19 11.89
C VAL A 173 -23.47 2.48 11.14
N TYR A 174 -22.34 3.09 11.49
CA TYR A 174 -21.82 4.30 10.88
C TYR A 174 -20.90 3.98 9.69
N VAL A 175 -21.48 3.43 8.61
CA VAL A 175 -20.74 2.97 7.43
C VAL A 175 -19.89 4.10 6.81
N PHE A 176 -20.43 5.31 6.75
CA PHE A 176 -19.72 6.50 6.23
C PHE A 176 -18.49 6.89 7.05
N GLN A 177 -18.47 6.57 8.35
CA GLN A 177 -17.31 6.84 9.20
C GLN A 177 -16.23 5.77 9.03
N LEU A 178 -16.62 4.52 8.79
CA LEU A 178 -15.71 3.38 8.69
C LEU A 178 -15.07 3.23 7.31
N PHE A 179 -15.86 3.42 6.25
CA PHE A 179 -15.45 3.14 4.87
C PHE A 179 -15.71 4.29 3.89
N PRO A 180 -15.45 5.58 4.24
CA PRO A 180 -15.76 6.71 3.36
C PRO A 180 -15.02 6.63 2.02
N VAL A 181 -13.75 6.22 2.05
CA VAL A 181 -12.91 6.10 0.85
C VAL A 181 -13.41 4.98 -0.07
N LEU A 182 -13.67 3.79 0.49
CA LEU A 182 -14.13 2.64 -0.30
C LEU A 182 -15.50 2.93 -0.93
N LEU A 183 -16.42 3.55 -0.18
CA LEU A 183 -17.74 3.91 -0.70
C LEU A 183 -17.66 4.94 -1.83
N ALA A 184 -16.82 5.97 -1.68
CA ALA A 184 -16.58 6.96 -2.73
C ALA A 184 -16.02 6.31 -4.00
N LEU A 185 -15.08 5.37 -3.86
CA LEU A 185 -14.51 4.61 -4.98
C LEU A 185 -15.55 3.74 -5.68
N VAL A 186 -16.37 2.99 -4.93
CA VAL A 186 -17.41 2.12 -5.50
C VAL A 186 -18.46 2.92 -6.27
N ILE A 187 -18.93 4.03 -5.69
CA ILE A 187 -19.94 4.88 -6.36
C ILE A 187 -19.34 5.56 -7.59
N SER A 188 -18.13 6.09 -7.50
CA SER A 188 -17.44 6.70 -8.65
C SER A 188 -17.22 5.68 -9.77
N TRP A 189 -16.76 4.47 -9.43
CA TRP A 189 -16.62 3.37 -10.38
C TRP A 189 -17.96 2.98 -11.02
N PHE A 190 -19.04 2.91 -10.24
CA PHE A 190 -20.38 2.62 -10.75
C PHE A 190 -20.88 3.70 -11.72
N VAL A 191 -20.60 4.98 -11.46
CA VAL A 191 -20.88 6.07 -12.40
C VAL A 191 -20.09 5.88 -13.69
N CYS A 192 -18.79 5.57 -13.61
CA CYS A 192 -17.98 5.26 -14.79
C CYS A 192 -18.52 4.06 -15.58
N PHE A 193 -18.99 3.02 -14.89
CA PHE A 193 -19.60 1.85 -15.50
C PHE A 193 -20.87 2.20 -16.29
N LEU A 194 -21.78 2.99 -15.70
CA LEU A 194 -22.97 3.47 -16.41
C LEU A 194 -22.60 4.30 -17.65
N LEU A 195 -21.65 5.21 -17.53
CA LEU A 195 -21.19 6.03 -18.66
C LEU A 195 -20.51 5.21 -19.75
N THR A 196 -19.87 4.11 -19.38
CA THR A 196 -19.30 3.15 -20.34
C THR A 196 -20.40 2.41 -21.11
N ILE A 197 -21.48 2.00 -20.43
CA ILE A 197 -22.64 1.34 -21.10
C ILE A 197 -23.33 2.29 -22.07
N TYR A 198 -23.51 3.56 -21.69
CA TYR A 198 -24.16 4.56 -22.54
C TYR A 198 -23.22 5.16 -23.62
N ASP A 199 -21.99 4.65 -23.75
CA ASP A 199 -20.96 5.08 -24.71
C ASP A 199 -20.70 6.60 -24.71
N VAL A 200 -20.85 7.24 -23.54
CA VAL A 200 -20.66 8.69 -23.36
C VAL A 200 -19.17 9.05 -23.32
N LEU A 201 -18.31 8.09 -22.98
CA LEU A 201 -16.86 8.27 -22.85
C LEU A 201 -16.15 7.83 -24.13
N ASP A 202 -15.19 8.62 -24.61
CA ASP A 202 -14.33 8.23 -25.74
C ASP A 202 -13.64 6.88 -25.51
N LYS A 203 -13.43 6.12 -26.58
CA LYS A 203 -12.87 4.75 -26.51
C LYS A 203 -11.49 4.68 -25.84
N ASP A 204 -10.69 5.72 -25.97
CA ASP A 204 -9.34 5.79 -25.36
C ASP A 204 -9.35 6.39 -23.95
N ASN A 205 -10.51 6.74 -23.41
CA ASN A 205 -10.61 7.38 -22.11
C ASN A 205 -10.34 6.37 -20.98
N HIS A 206 -9.28 6.61 -20.19
CA HIS A 206 -8.92 5.82 -19.00
C HIS A 206 -10.02 5.64 -17.94
N ALA A 207 -11.09 6.42 -18.02
CA ALA A 207 -12.28 6.31 -17.19
C ALA A 207 -13.16 5.10 -17.50
N ARG A 208 -13.06 4.57 -18.73
CA ARG A 208 -13.90 3.46 -19.16
C ARG A 208 -13.55 2.18 -18.42
N THR A 209 -14.58 1.43 -18.04
CA THR A 209 -14.43 0.21 -17.25
C THR A 209 -14.12 -1.03 -18.09
N ASP A 210 -14.32 -0.96 -19.41
CA ASP A 210 -14.12 -2.05 -20.36
C ASP A 210 -12.67 -2.20 -20.85
N LEU A 211 -11.86 -1.14 -20.77
CA LEU A 211 -10.44 -1.13 -21.20
C LEU A 211 -9.56 -2.22 -20.57
N ARG A 212 -9.97 -2.75 -19.42
CA ARG A 212 -9.19 -3.71 -18.64
C ARG A 212 -9.89 -5.06 -18.49
N LEU A 213 -10.94 -5.32 -19.26
CA LEU A 213 -11.68 -6.58 -19.17
C LEU A 213 -10.81 -7.78 -19.59
N SER A 214 -9.92 -7.59 -20.58
CA SER A 214 -8.99 -8.63 -21.05
C SER A 214 -8.12 -9.17 -19.91
N MET A 215 -7.64 -8.29 -19.02
CA MET A 215 -6.86 -8.70 -17.85
C MET A 215 -7.66 -9.59 -16.88
N ILE A 216 -8.98 -9.43 -16.81
CA ILE A 216 -9.83 -10.25 -15.95
C ILE A 216 -10.12 -11.60 -16.63
N SER A 217 -10.38 -11.60 -17.93
CA SER A 217 -10.67 -12.84 -18.68
C SER A 217 -9.45 -13.76 -18.82
N GLU A 218 -8.25 -13.19 -18.88
CA GLU A 218 -6.99 -13.95 -18.99
C GLU A 218 -6.42 -14.35 -17.62
N ALA A 219 -6.97 -13.80 -16.52
CA ALA A 219 -6.47 -14.11 -15.18
C ALA A 219 -6.80 -15.55 -14.76
N SER A 220 -5.82 -16.22 -14.15
CA SER A 220 -6.06 -17.51 -13.51
C SER A 220 -6.93 -17.36 -12.26
N TRP A 221 -7.86 -18.30 -12.07
CA TRP A 221 -8.76 -18.32 -10.90
C TRP A 221 -8.00 -18.48 -9.58
N PHE A 222 -6.95 -19.29 -9.57
CA PHE A 222 -6.10 -19.53 -8.41
C PHE A 222 -4.64 -19.28 -8.78
N ARG A 223 -3.99 -18.39 -8.06
CA ARG A 223 -2.56 -18.12 -8.15
C ARG A 223 -2.01 -17.87 -6.75
N VAL A 224 -1.00 -18.63 -6.37
CA VAL A 224 -0.24 -18.40 -5.14
C VAL A 224 1.06 -17.70 -5.51
N PRO A 225 1.29 -16.46 -5.07
CA PRO A 225 2.57 -15.78 -5.25
C PRO A 225 3.70 -16.60 -4.63
N TYR A 226 4.87 -16.61 -5.27
CA TYR A 226 6.04 -17.35 -4.78
C TYR A 226 7.31 -16.47 -4.80
N PRO A 227 8.29 -16.77 -3.93
CA PRO A 227 9.58 -16.07 -3.93
C PRO A 227 10.30 -16.17 -5.29
N GLY A 228 10.87 -15.07 -5.76
CA GLY A 228 11.66 -15.05 -6.99
C GLY A 228 10.82 -15.14 -8.28
N GLN A 229 9.52 -14.85 -8.25
CA GLN A 229 8.64 -14.93 -9.43
C GLN A 229 9.06 -14.04 -10.61
N PHE A 230 9.86 -13.00 -10.36
CA PHE A 230 10.39 -12.12 -11.41
C PHE A 230 11.87 -12.35 -11.70
N GLY A 231 12.46 -13.45 -11.23
CA GLY A 231 13.88 -13.79 -11.36
C GLY A 231 14.71 -13.45 -10.12
N ALA A 232 16.02 -13.70 -10.19
CA ALA A 232 16.93 -13.49 -9.06
C ALA A 232 17.10 -12.00 -8.72
N PRO A 233 17.13 -11.61 -7.41
CA PRO A 233 17.36 -10.24 -6.99
C PRO A 233 18.76 -9.76 -7.39
N THR A 234 18.83 -8.56 -7.98
CA THR A 234 20.08 -7.91 -8.39
C THR A 234 20.26 -6.58 -7.66
N PRO A 235 20.69 -6.61 -6.38
CA PRO A 235 20.82 -5.39 -5.59
C PRO A 235 21.93 -4.49 -6.15
N THR A 236 21.64 -3.20 -6.28
CA THR A 236 22.62 -2.17 -6.58
C THR A 236 22.91 -1.36 -5.33
N LEU A 237 24.16 -0.94 -5.12
CA LEU A 237 24.54 -0.16 -3.92
C LEU A 237 23.69 1.12 -3.78
N ALA A 238 23.50 1.85 -4.90
CA ALA A 238 22.66 3.04 -4.94
C ALA A 238 21.20 2.73 -4.56
N GLY A 239 20.67 1.60 -5.02
CA GLY A 239 19.31 1.17 -4.66
C GLY A 239 19.18 0.80 -3.19
N VAL A 240 20.15 0.09 -2.61
CA VAL A 240 20.15 -0.28 -1.19
C VAL A 240 20.20 0.96 -0.30
N ILE A 241 21.05 1.94 -0.63
CA ILE A 241 21.12 3.22 0.10
C ILE A 241 19.80 3.98 -0.01
N SER A 242 19.19 4.01 -1.19
CA SER A 242 17.90 4.68 -1.40
C SER A 242 16.78 4.03 -0.58
N ILE A 243 16.67 2.69 -0.62
CA ILE A 243 15.68 1.95 0.17
C ILE A 243 15.91 2.14 1.67
N THR A 244 17.16 2.19 2.12
CA THR A 244 17.50 2.43 3.53
C THR A 244 16.91 3.76 4.04
N ALA A 245 16.92 4.82 3.22
CA ALA A 245 16.27 6.07 3.58
C ALA A 245 14.74 5.90 3.76
N GLY A 246 14.09 5.13 2.88
CA GLY A 246 12.69 4.75 3.01
C GLY A 246 12.41 3.97 4.30
N ILE A 247 13.28 3.01 4.66
CA ILE A 247 13.17 2.21 5.89
C ILE A 247 13.22 3.10 7.13
N VAL A 248 14.11 4.09 7.18
CA VAL A 248 14.17 5.01 8.33
C VAL A 248 12.85 5.78 8.48
N ALA A 249 12.27 6.22 7.35
CA ALA A 249 10.97 6.89 7.36
C ALA A 249 9.84 5.95 7.82
N THR A 250 9.80 4.70 7.35
CA THR A 250 8.78 3.72 7.79
C THR A 250 8.93 3.35 9.26
N VAL A 251 10.16 3.25 9.80
CA VAL A 251 10.36 3.00 11.23
C VAL A 251 9.77 4.13 12.07
N ILE A 252 9.98 5.39 11.68
CA ILE A 252 9.40 6.55 12.38
C ILE A 252 7.87 6.53 12.27
N GLU A 253 7.32 6.27 11.08
CA GLU A 253 5.88 6.14 10.82
C GLU A 253 5.25 5.04 11.69
N SER A 254 5.81 3.83 11.64
CA SER A 254 5.34 2.67 12.42
C SER A 254 5.37 2.89 13.93
N ILE A 255 6.40 3.56 14.46
CA ILE A 255 6.44 3.90 15.89
C ILE A 255 5.25 4.80 16.27
N GLY A 256 4.93 5.79 15.43
CA GLY A 256 3.75 6.63 15.60
C GLY A 256 2.47 5.82 15.59
N ASP A 257 2.34 4.89 14.65
CA ASP A 257 1.18 3.98 14.55
C ASP A 257 1.05 3.06 15.75
N TYR A 258 2.15 2.52 16.28
CA TYR A 258 2.16 1.68 17.47
C TYR A 258 1.63 2.45 18.70
N TYR A 259 2.07 3.68 18.90
CA TYR A 259 1.54 4.53 19.98
C TYR A 259 0.07 4.90 19.77
N ALA A 260 -0.30 5.30 18.54
CA ALA A 260 -1.67 5.67 18.22
C ALA A 260 -2.63 4.49 18.38
N CYS A 261 -2.24 3.30 17.90
CA CYS A 261 -3.03 2.08 18.02
C CYS A 261 -3.20 1.65 19.46
N ALA A 262 -2.12 1.62 20.26
CA ALA A 262 -2.23 1.26 21.68
C ALA A 262 -3.20 2.20 22.42
N ARG A 263 -3.11 3.51 22.16
CA ARG A 263 -4.02 4.50 22.75
C ARG A 263 -5.48 4.31 22.30
N LEU A 264 -5.72 4.07 21.01
CA LEU A 264 -7.07 3.91 20.46
C LEU A 264 -7.69 2.58 20.88
N ALA A 265 -6.90 1.52 20.99
CA ALA A 265 -7.31 0.20 21.45
C ALA A 265 -7.42 0.09 22.99
N GLU A 266 -7.16 1.16 23.75
CA GLU A 266 -7.13 1.17 25.22
C GLU A 266 -6.14 0.14 25.81
N ALA A 267 -5.10 -0.18 25.04
CA ALA A 267 -4.00 -1.03 25.45
C ALA A 267 -2.92 -0.23 26.20
N PRO A 268 -2.16 -0.86 27.11
CA PRO A 268 -1.02 -0.20 27.73
C PRO A 268 0.02 0.22 26.68
N ILE A 269 0.75 1.29 26.97
CA ILE A 269 1.81 1.79 26.09
C ILE A 269 2.82 0.66 25.84
N PRO A 270 3.14 0.34 24.57
CA PRO A 270 4.03 -0.77 24.26
C PRO A 270 5.42 -0.51 24.84
N PRO A 271 5.96 -1.45 25.65
CA PRO A 271 7.31 -1.32 26.20
C PRO A 271 8.37 -1.43 25.10
N ASN A 272 9.59 -0.95 25.37
CA ASN A 272 10.70 -0.92 24.40
C ASN A 272 10.94 -2.28 23.70
N HIS A 273 10.84 -3.39 24.44
CA HIS A 273 11.04 -4.72 23.86
C HIS A 273 9.93 -5.11 22.87
N ALA A 274 8.68 -4.68 23.10
CA ALA A 274 7.58 -4.90 22.17
C ALA A 274 7.73 -4.04 20.92
N MET A 275 8.22 -2.80 21.09
CA MET A 275 8.54 -1.91 19.99
C MET A 275 9.65 -2.46 19.08
N ASN A 276 10.75 -2.92 19.69
CA ASN A 276 11.87 -3.56 19.01
C ASN A 276 11.40 -4.79 18.21
N ARG A 277 10.57 -5.65 18.82
CA ARG A 277 9.97 -6.81 18.15
C ARG A 277 9.04 -6.42 17.00
N GLY A 278 8.27 -5.35 17.16
CA GLY A 278 7.40 -4.82 16.12
C GLY A 278 8.19 -4.39 14.87
N ILE A 279 9.24 -3.59 15.06
CA ILE A 279 10.11 -3.15 13.95
C ILE A 279 10.92 -4.31 13.35
N PHE A 280 11.35 -5.27 14.18
CA PHE A 280 12.03 -6.47 13.69
C PHE A 280 11.12 -7.27 12.75
N MET A 281 9.87 -7.53 13.16
CA MET A 281 8.91 -8.29 12.35
C MET A 281 8.46 -7.53 11.10
N GLU A 282 8.38 -6.20 11.16
CA GLU A 282 8.18 -5.37 9.98
C GLU A 282 9.37 -5.49 9.01
N GLY A 283 10.61 -5.52 9.50
CA GLY A 283 11.79 -5.79 8.69
C GLY A 283 11.78 -7.18 8.04
N VAL A 284 11.36 -8.21 8.78
CA VAL A 284 11.14 -9.55 8.22
C VAL A 284 10.06 -9.51 7.13
N GLY A 285 8.99 -8.75 7.36
CA GLY A 285 7.95 -8.49 6.38
C GLY A 285 8.47 -7.84 5.10
N THR A 286 9.30 -6.80 5.24
CA THR A 286 9.93 -6.09 4.13
C THR A 286 10.88 -7.01 3.36
N ALA A 287 11.63 -7.87 4.05
CA ALA A 287 12.48 -8.87 3.40
C ALA A 287 11.64 -9.86 2.57
N LEU A 288 10.54 -10.37 3.12
CA LEU A 288 9.61 -11.24 2.40
C LEU A 288 8.97 -10.51 1.21
N ALA A 289 8.58 -9.25 1.39
CA ALA A 289 8.03 -8.41 0.34
C ALA A 289 9.01 -8.18 -0.81
N GLY A 290 10.30 -8.04 -0.50
CA GLY A 290 11.39 -8.05 -1.47
C GLY A 290 11.52 -9.41 -2.16
N LEU A 291 11.63 -10.52 -1.43
CA LEU A 291 11.84 -11.85 -2.00
C LEU A 291 10.69 -12.31 -2.91
N PHE A 292 9.44 -12.02 -2.55
CA PHE A 292 8.26 -12.32 -3.37
C PHE A 292 8.10 -11.34 -4.55
N GLY A 293 8.86 -10.24 -4.59
CA GLY A 293 8.71 -9.23 -5.64
C GLY A 293 7.38 -8.49 -5.53
N SER A 294 6.98 -8.06 -4.34
CA SER A 294 5.74 -7.30 -4.17
C SER A 294 5.82 -5.84 -4.67
N GLY A 295 7.02 -5.36 -4.98
CA GLY A 295 7.28 -4.03 -5.54
C GLY A 295 7.37 -2.90 -4.51
N SER A 296 7.08 -3.17 -3.23
CA SER A 296 7.29 -2.24 -2.12
C SER A 296 7.63 -2.99 -0.83
N GLY A 297 8.19 -2.30 0.15
CA GLY A 297 8.33 -2.84 1.51
C GLY A 297 7.03 -2.74 2.30
N THR A 298 6.97 -3.44 3.43
CA THR A 298 5.79 -3.43 4.32
C THR A 298 5.96 -2.47 5.48
N THR A 299 4.87 -1.83 5.90
CA THR A 299 4.81 -1.02 7.11
C THR A 299 3.41 -1.07 7.73
N SER A 300 3.24 -0.44 8.89
CA SER A 300 1.97 -0.35 9.60
C SER A 300 0.96 0.54 8.85
N PHE A 301 -0.31 0.14 8.81
CA PHE A 301 -1.36 0.95 8.20
C PHE A 301 -2.09 1.84 9.22
N SER A 302 -1.80 3.14 9.19
CA SER A 302 -2.49 4.15 10.01
C SER A 302 -4.01 4.21 9.76
N GLN A 303 -4.49 3.80 8.58
CA GLN A 303 -5.92 3.76 8.26
C GLN A 303 -6.66 2.73 9.13
N ASN A 304 -6.04 1.57 9.36
CA ASN A 304 -6.60 0.56 10.24
C ASN A 304 -6.58 1.03 11.71
N VAL A 305 -5.50 1.71 12.12
CA VAL A 305 -5.40 2.33 13.44
C VAL A 305 -6.55 3.33 13.68
N ALA A 306 -6.86 4.16 12.69
CA ALA A 306 -8.00 5.07 12.76
C ALA A 306 -9.35 4.33 12.88
N ALA A 307 -9.52 3.22 12.16
CA ALA A 307 -10.73 2.40 12.23
C ALA A 307 -10.96 1.80 13.63
N VAL A 308 -9.91 1.33 14.30
CA VAL A 308 -9.98 0.83 15.69
C VAL A 308 -10.53 1.89 16.64
N GLY A 309 -10.16 3.16 16.45
CA GLY A 309 -10.67 4.26 17.26
C GLY A 309 -12.15 4.59 17.01
N ILE A 310 -12.72 4.14 15.90
CA ILE A 310 -14.10 4.41 15.48
C ILE A 310 -15.04 3.27 15.88
N THR A 311 -14.59 2.01 15.79
CA THR A 311 -15.40 0.80 16.01
C THR A 311 -15.53 0.37 17.48
N LYS A 312 -15.48 1.31 18.42
CA LYS A 312 -15.64 1.00 19.86
C LYS A 312 -17.07 0.61 20.21
#